data_AF-A0A4S3KMC4-F1
#
_entry.id   AF-A0A4S3KMC4-F1
#
_cell.length_a   1.000
_cell.length_b   1.000
_cell.length_c   1.000
_cell.angle_alpha   90.00
_cell.angle_beta   90.00
_cell.angle_gamma   90.00
#
_symmetry.space_group_name_H-M   'P 1'
#
loop_
_entity.id
_entity.type
_entity.pdbx_description
1 polymer ?
#
loop_
_entity_poly.entity_id
_entity_poly.type
_entity_poly.pdbx_seq_one_letter_code
_entity_poly.pdbx_strand_id
1 'polypeptide(L)' 'MQSYELQALRGCETLLDAFAWVYGECSFVELYAGQALANEVIAGLRARGLRLIRVYNMANDRDGRAVQADFLFGR' A
#
# COMPACT_ATOMS: atom_id res chain seq x y z
N MET A 1 12.95 6.48 -12.02
CA MET A 1 11.54 6.75 -12.38
C MET A 1 10.71 6.13 -11.25
N GLN A 2 10.45 6.86 -10.17
CA GLN A 2 10.00 6.28 -8.88
C GLN A 2 8.97 7.19 -8.19
N SER A 3 7.89 7.55 -8.91
CA SER A 3 6.84 8.42 -8.36
C SER A 3 5.57 8.43 -9.21
N TYR A 4 5.11 7.26 -9.67
CA TYR A 4 3.82 7.16 -10.39
C TYR A 4 2.74 6.36 -9.64
N GLU A 5 3.09 5.55 -8.65
CA GLU A 5 2.12 4.65 -7.99
C GLU A 5 1.26 5.38 -6.95
N LEU A 6 1.82 6.36 -6.23
CA LEU A 6 1.09 7.07 -5.16
C LEU A 6 -0.02 7.99 -5.71
N GLN A 7 0.17 8.58 -6.91
CA GLN A 7 -0.89 9.36 -7.57
C GLN A 7 -1.96 8.49 -8.22
N ALA A 8 -1.60 7.27 -8.69
CA ALA A 8 -2.58 6.33 -9.22
C ALA A 8 -3.60 5.89 -8.16
N LEU A 9 -3.15 5.69 -6.91
CA LEU A 9 -4.03 5.28 -5.81
C LEU A 9 -4.99 6.38 -5.33
N ARG A 10 -4.58 7.66 -5.33
CA ARG A 10 -5.51 8.78 -4.99
C ARG A 10 -6.43 9.16 -6.16
N GLY A 11 -6.03 8.94 -7.40
CA GLY A 11 -6.85 9.22 -8.59
C GLY A 11 -7.89 8.13 -8.91
N CYS A 12 -7.78 6.94 -8.30
CA CYS A 12 -8.64 5.79 -8.59
C CYS A 12 -9.64 5.45 -7.49
N GLU A 13 -9.93 6.35 -6.53
CA GLU A 13 -10.83 6.03 -5.40
C GLU A 13 -12.20 5.47 -5.84
N THR A 14 -12.73 5.93 -6.98
CA THR A 14 -13.97 5.42 -7.60
C THR A 14 -13.77 4.17 -8.47
N LEU A 15 -12.56 3.89 -8.93
CA LEU A 15 -12.23 2.68 -9.69
C LEU A 15 -11.86 1.50 -8.78
N LEU A 16 -11.49 1.74 -7.52
CA LEU A 16 -11.11 0.70 -6.56
C LEU A 16 -12.23 -0.34 -6.35
N ASP A 17 -13.49 0.07 -6.45
CA ASP A 17 -14.62 -0.87 -6.35
C ASP A 17 -14.70 -1.84 -7.54
N ALA A 18 -14.15 -1.47 -8.70
CA ALA A 18 -14.12 -2.31 -9.90
C ALA A 18 -13.04 -3.39 -9.86
N PHE A 19 -12.09 -3.34 -8.90
CA PHE A 19 -11.02 -4.30 -8.81
C PHE A 19 -11.30 -5.40 -7.78
N ALA A 20 -10.99 -6.64 -8.15
CA ALA A 20 -10.96 -7.77 -7.22
C ALA A 20 -9.63 -7.89 -6.47
N TRP A 21 -8.57 -7.29 -7.01
CA TRP A 21 -7.20 -7.38 -6.51
C TRP A 21 -6.50 -6.04 -6.57
N VAL A 22 -5.71 -5.72 -5.55
CA VAL A 22 -4.84 -4.53 -5.52
C VAL A 22 -3.44 -5.00 -5.11
N TYR A 23 -2.44 -4.59 -5.86
CA TYR A 23 -1.02 -4.79 -5.53
C TYR A 23 -0.34 -3.44 -5.43
N GLY A 24 0.43 -3.21 -4.37
CA GLY A 24 1.18 -1.96 -4.22
C GLY A 24 2.23 -2.01 -3.12
N GLU A 25 3.28 -1.23 -3.31
CA GLU A 25 4.30 -0.99 -2.28
C GLU A 25 3.72 -0.07 -1.20
N CYS A 26 3.87 -0.43 0.07
CA CYS A 26 3.45 0.40 1.20
C CYS A 26 4.58 0.56 2.20
N SER A 27 4.60 1.70 2.87
CA SER A 27 5.65 2.06 3.83
C SER A 27 5.16 1.97 5.27
N PHE A 28 5.98 1.40 6.14
CA PHE A 28 5.75 1.37 7.59
C PHE A 28 6.20 2.67 8.28
N VAL A 29 7.06 3.44 7.62
CA VAL A 29 7.59 4.73 8.09
C VAL A 29 7.35 5.81 7.04
N GLU A 30 7.34 7.08 7.48
CA GLU A 30 7.22 8.23 6.57
C GLU A 30 8.52 8.44 5.79
N LEU A 31 8.45 8.30 4.47
CA LEU A 31 9.57 8.56 3.55
C LEU A 31 9.34 9.87 2.77
N TYR A 32 8.07 10.18 2.52
CA TYR A 32 7.61 11.43 1.94
C TYR A 32 6.56 12.07 2.84
N ALA A 33 6.69 13.37 3.05
CA ALA A 33 5.78 14.13 3.91
C ALA A 33 4.32 13.96 3.46
N GLY A 34 3.46 13.49 4.37
CA GLY A 34 2.03 13.32 4.13
C GLY A 34 1.64 12.10 3.26
N GLN A 35 2.56 11.14 3.06
CA GLN A 35 2.21 9.85 2.46
C GLN A 35 1.30 9.04 3.39
N ALA A 36 0.46 8.18 2.81
CA ALA A 36 -0.28 7.20 3.60
C ALA A 36 0.66 6.06 4.01
N LEU A 37 0.63 5.69 5.29
CA LEU A 37 1.36 4.53 5.80
C LEU A 37 0.59 3.23 5.53
N ALA A 38 1.28 2.10 5.61
CA ALA A 38 0.72 0.79 5.33
C ALA A 38 -0.54 0.50 6.14
N ASN A 39 -0.61 0.91 7.42
CA ASN A 39 -1.81 0.77 8.25
C ASN A 39 -3.01 1.56 7.70
N GLU A 40 -2.79 2.78 7.19
CA GLU A 40 -3.83 3.62 6.61
C GLU A 40 -4.32 3.04 5.27
N VAL A 41 -3.39 2.57 4.43
CA VAL A 41 -3.73 1.88 3.17
C VAL A 41 -4.54 0.61 3.44
N ILE A 42 -4.11 -0.22 4.39
CA ILE A 42 -4.82 -1.44 4.80
C ILE A 42 -6.22 -1.10 5.31
N ALA A 43 -6.35 -0.09 6.17
CA ALA A 43 -7.65 0.33 6.70
C ALA A 43 -8.58 0.84 5.59
N GLY A 44 -8.06 1.66 4.68
CA GLY A 44 -8.80 2.22 3.55
C GLY A 44 -9.30 1.15 2.58
N LEU A 45 -8.46 0.16 2.25
CA LEU A 45 -8.84 -0.96 1.38
C LEU A 45 -9.81 -1.93 2.08
N ARG A 46 -9.61 -2.18 3.38
CA ARG A 46 -10.51 -3.02 4.18
C ARG A 46 -11.93 -2.44 4.24
N ALA A 47 -12.07 -1.13 4.37
CA ALA A 47 -13.36 -0.45 4.35
C ALA A 47 -14.12 -0.64 3.02
N ARG A 48 -13.40 -0.98 1.93
CA ARG A 48 -13.94 -1.25 0.58
C ARG A 48 -14.07 -2.74 0.26
N GLY A 49 -13.87 -3.59 1.27
CA GLY A 49 -14.00 -5.06 1.15
C GLY A 49 -12.75 -5.77 0.62
N LEU A 50 -11.62 -5.07 0.45
CA LEU A 50 -10.35 -5.66 0.04
C LEU A 50 -9.50 -5.97 1.29
N ARG A 51 -9.15 -7.24 1.49
CA ARG A 51 -8.38 -7.73 2.64
C ARG A 51 -6.94 -8.00 2.23
N LEU A 52 -6.00 -7.80 3.14
CA LEU A 52 -4.60 -8.17 2.91
C LEU A 52 -4.46 -9.69 2.81
N ILE A 53 -3.88 -10.17 1.72
CA ILE A 53 -3.71 -11.59 1.39
C ILE A 53 -2.25 -12.04 1.58
N ARG A 54 -1.30 -11.23 1.10
CA ARG A 54 0.14 -11.52 1.16
C ARG A 54 0.98 -10.24 1.28
N VAL A 55 2.16 -10.40 1.85
CA VAL A 55 3.22 -9.39 1.92
C VAL A 55 4.49 -9.99 1.33
N TYR A 56 5.14 -9.27 0.43
CA TYR A 56 6.35 -9.69 -0.27
C TYR A 56 7.44 -8.62 -0.15
N ASN A 57 8.69 -8.98 -0.48
CA ASN A 57 9.79 -8.03 -0.66
C ASN A 57 9.99 -7.04 0.51
N MET A 58 9.95 -7.56 1.74
CA MET A 58 10.18 -6.75 2.93
C MET A 58 11.56 -6.08 2.88
N ALA A 59 11.57 -4.75 2.82
CA ALA A 59 12.76 -3.92 2.91
C ALA A 59 12.94 -3.47 4.35
N ASN A 60 14.16 -3.63 4.87
CA ASN A 60 14.54 -3.22 6.22
C ASN A 60 15.60 -2.12 6.19
N ASP A 61 15.63 -1.28 7.22
CA ASP A 61 16.73 -0.35 7.44
C ASP A 61 18.00 -1.07 7.96
N ARG A 62 19.05 -0.30 8.22
CA ARG A 62 20.33 -0.79 8.76
C ARG A 62 20.22 -1.46 10.13
N ASP A 63 19.17 -1.13 10.89
CA ASP A 63 18.89 -1.67 12.22
C ASP A 63 17.95 -2.89 12.15
N GLY A 64 17.55 -3.32 10.94
CA GLY A 64 16.64 -4.42 10.71
C GLY A 64 15.16 -4.07 10.91
N ARG A 65 14.79 -2.79 11.00
CA ARG A 65 13.39 -2.36 11.10
C ARG A 65 12.73 -2.39 9.74
N ALA A 66 11.50 -2.90 9.67
CA ALA A 66 10.68 -2.88 8.47
C ALA A 66 10.41 -1.44 8.01
N VAL A 67 10.75 -1.14 6.76
CA VAL A 67 10.58 0.19 6.13
C VAL A 67 9.47 0.15 5.10
N GLN A 68 9.52 -0.82 4.18
CA GLN A 68 8.55 -0.97 3.10
C GLN A 68 8.36 -2.45 2.75
N ALA A 69 7.24 -2.78 2.12
CA ALA A 69 7.01 -4.08 1.52
C ALA A 69 5.96 -3.96 0.42
N ASP A 70 5.85 -5.00 -0.40
CA ASP A 70 4.79 -5.13 -1.39
C ASP A 70 3.58 -5.85 -0.79
N PHE A 71 2.39 -5.29 -0.95
CA PHE A 71 1.15 -5.81 -0.37
C PHE A 71 0.20 -6.23 -1.47
N LEU A 72 -0.32 -7.45 -1.35
CA LEU A 72 -1.39 -7.98 -2.19
C LEU A 72 -2.70 -8.03 -1.41
N PHE A 73 -3.72 -7.36 -1.92
CA PHE A 73 -5.07 -7.35 -1.39
C PHE A 73 -6.05 -8.04 -2.34
N GLY A 74 -7.08 -8.67 -1.79
CA GLY A 74 -8.15 -9.37 -2.53
C GLY A 74 -9.49 -9.31 -1.80
N ARG A 75 -10.59 -9.52 -2.53
CA ARG A 75 -11.95 -9.59 -1.96
C ARG A 75 -12.24 -10.93 -1.25
#